data_AF-A0A5C3NPP7-F1
#
_entry.id   AF-A0A5C3NPP7-F1
#
_cell.length_a   1.000
_cell.length_b   1.000
_cell.length_c   1.000
_cell.angle_alpha   90.00
_cell.angle_beta   90.00
_cell.angle_gamma   90.00
#
_symmetry.space_group_name_H-M   'P 1'
#
loop_
_entity.id
_entity.type
_entity.pdbx_description
1 polymer ?
#
loop_
_entity_poly.entity_id
_entity_poly.type
_entity_poly.pdbx_seq_one_letter_code
_entity_poly.pdbx_strand_id
1 'polypeptide(L)'
;MRWPSFLYDEKTHVKGKMRTGLFRSRFLLLCLLLIFCGPSAADSNYENSTQSQGTPPLVQRHNIKTITAEHLVYVACLARFLLSSAPRWKDRDGPWVGKEFADSLLHLLYRNTDFMNETLDWYDKQVFKNRFDEDEYGSDCEAAMLLAEEEEEYEQEEQRKYEAAHAAREKRKQARAAAEEEQARAAAEDDAPPADNEQGGDLDDDANS
;
A
#
# COMPACT_ATOMS: atom_id res chain seq x y z
N MET A 1 -28.14 -23.83 0.19
CA MET A 1 -28.06 -23.34 1.59
C MET A 1 -28.75 -21.99 1.70
N ARG A 2 -29.61 -21.79 2.70
CA ARG A 2 -30.14 -20.46 3.04
C ARG A 2 -29.19 -19.81 4.04
N TRP A 3 -28.83 -18.56 3.79
CA TRP A 3 -27.92 -17.82 4.66
C TRP A 3 -28.66 -17.37 5.93
N PRO A 4 -28.02 -17.40 7.11
CA PRO A 4 -28.64 -16.96 8.36
C PRO A 4 -29.09 -15.49 8.30
N SER A 5 -30.22 -15.18 8.93
CA SER A 5 -30.77 -13.82 8.97
C SER A 5 -29.84 -12.82 9.67
N PHE A 6 -29.07 -13.26 10.68
CA PHE A 6 -28.17 -12.38 11.42
C PHE A 6 -27.04 -11.78 10.57
N LEU A 7 -26.78 -12.29 9.37
CA LEU A 7 -25.83 -11.70 8.42
C LEU A 7 -26.39 -10.48 7.71
N TYR A 8 -27.72 -10.35 7.68
CA TYR A 8 -28.42 -9.30 6.96
C TYR A 8 -28.81 -8.19 7.92
N ASP A 9 -28.69 -6.95 7.44
CA ASP A 9 -29.39 -5.83 8.06
C ASP A 9 -30.85 -5.81 7.55
N GLU A 10 -31.78 -6.02 8.48
CA GLU A 10 -33.22 -6.06 8.20
C GLU A 10 -33.74 -4.73 7.62
N LYS A 11 -33.06 -3.61 7.90
CA LYS A 11 -33.49 -2.28 7.43
C LYS A 11 -33.12 -2.01 5.97
N THR A 12 -32.02 -2.59 5.50
CA THR A 12 -31.49 -2.36 4.14
C THR A 12 -31.77 -3.52 3.19
N HIS A 13 -32.34 -4.63 3.69
CA HIS A 13 -32.65 -5.78 2.87
C HIS A 13 -33.85 -5.53 1.95
N VAL A 14 -33.61 -5.55 0.62
CA VAL A 14 -34.66 -5.45 -0.39
C VAL A 14 -35.09 -6.86 -0.81
N LYS A 15 -36.39 -7.17 -0.66
CA LYS A 15 -36.97 -8.45 -1.06
C LYS A 15 -36.67 -8.73 -2.55
N GLY A 16 -35.95 -9.82 -2.83
CA GLY A 16 -35.54 -10.23 -4.18
C GLY A 16 -34.07 -9.94 -4.53
N LYS A 17 -33.35 -9.14 -3.74
CA LYS A 17 -31.91 -8.94 -3.87
C LYS A 17 -31.18 -9.60 -2.71
N MET A 18 -30.55 -10.75 -2.95
CA MET A 18 -29.82 -11.48 -1.92
C MET A 18 -28.52 -10.78 -1.47
N ARG A 19 -28.03 -9.78 -2.21
CA ARG A 19 -26.80 -9.04 -1.86
C ARG A 19 -27.04 -7.83 -0.97
N THR A 20 -28.25 -7.25 -1.00
CA THR A 20 -28.55 -6.02 -0.24
C THR A 20 -28.64 -6.31 1.25
N GLY A 21 -27.83 -5.58 2.03
CA GLY A 21 -27.76 -5.68 3.50
C GLY A 21 -26.89 -6.84 4.02
N LEU A 22 -26.29 -7.64 3.13
CA LEU A 22 -25.44 -8.76 3.52
C LEU A 22 -24.11 -8.26 4.13
N PHE A 23 -23.69 -8.88 5.25
CA PHE A 23 -22.55 -8.45 6.08
C PHE A 23 -22.69 -7.03 6.67
N ARG A 24 -23.88 -6.43 6.67
CA ARG A 24 -24.11 -5.11 7.29
C ARG A 24 -24.95 -5.17 8.56
N SER A 25 -25.19 -6.37 9.09
CA SER A 25 -25.92 -6.57 10.33
C SER A 25 -25.21 -5.91 11.53
N ARG A 26 -25.99 -5.15 12.32
CA ARG A 26 -25.50 -4.56 13.56
C ARG A 26 -25.03 -5.63 14.56
N PHE A 27 -25.69 -6.78 14.60
CA PHE A 27 -25.31 -7.88 15.48
C PHE A 27 -23.90 -8.40 15.15
N LEU A 28 -23.62 -8.61 13.86
CA LEU A 28 -22.30 -9.08 13.42
C LEU A 28 -21.20 -8.05 13.74
N LEU A 29 -21.49 -6.77 13.58
CA LEU A 29 -20.59 -5.68 13.98
C LEU A 29 -20.31 -5.68 15.49
N LEU A 30 -21.32 -5.91 16.34
CA LEU A 30 -21.11 -6.01 17.79
C LEU A 30 -20.27 -7.23 18.18
N CYS A 31 -20.49 -8.38 17.55
CA CYS A 31 -19.65 -9.57 17.76
C CYS A 31 -18.19 -9.31 17.36
N LEU A 32 -17.97 -8.63 16.23
CA LEU A 32 -16.63 -8.26 15.77
C LEU A 32 -15.96 -7.33 16.79
N LEU A 33 -16.64 -6.26 17.19
CA LEU A 33 -16.11 -5.31 18.19
C LEU A 33 -15.81 -6.00 19.53
N LEU A 34 -16.67 -6.90 19.99
CA LEU A 34 -16.46 -7.64 21.24
C LEU A 34 -15.21 -8.52 21.19
N ILE A 35 -14.97 -9.21 20.07
CA ILE A 35 -13.84 -10.13 19.91
C ILE A 35 -12.53 -9.36 19.71
N PHE A 36 -12.54 -8.32 18.87
CA PHE A 36 -11.33 -7.64 18.45
C PHE A 36 -10.98 -6.45 19.35
N CYS A 37 -11.96 -5.66 19.76
CA CYS A 37 -11.78 -4.44 20.53
C CYS A 37 -12.21 -4.56 22.00
N GLY A 38 -12.95 -5.61 22.37
CA GLY A 38 -13.40 -5.87 23.73
C GLY A 38 -14.79 -5.31 24.07
N PRO A 39 -15.28 -5.56 25.30
CA PRO A 39 -16.66 -5.21 25.71
C PRO A 39 -16.97 -3.71 25.68
N SER A 40 -15.99 -2.86 26.04
CA SER A 40 -16.11 -1.40 26.00
C SER A 40 -16.39 -0.86 24.60
N ALA A 41 -15.90 -1.55 23.56
CA ALA A 41 -16.13 -1.15 22.18
C ALA A 41 -17.52 -1.54 21.67
N ALA A 42 -18.11 -2.61 22.23
CA ALA A 42 -19.42 -3.11 21.80
C ALA A 42 -20.58 -2.38 22.50
N ASP A 43 -20.40 -1.94 23.75
CA ASP A 43 -21.42 -1.24 24.54
C ASP A 43 -20.90 0.10 25.05
N SER A 44 -21.48 1.20 24.52
CA SER A 44 -21.15 2.56 24.94
C SER A 44 -21.56 2.88 26.39
N ASN A 45 -22.46 2.09 27.01
CA ASN A 45 -22.77 2.23 28.42
C ASN A 45 -21.71 1.59 29.34
N TYR A 46 -20.81 0.76 28.78
CA TYR A 46 -19.78 0.07 29.54
C TYR A 46 -18.65 1.01 29.98
N GLU A 47 -18.42 2.12 29.26
CA GLU A 47 -17.43 3.15 29.61
C GLU A 47 -17.67 3.78 30.99
N ASN A 48 -18.92 3.83 31.46
CA ASN A 48 -19.26 4.43 32.76
C ASN A 48 -19.07 3.48 33.95
N SER A 49 -18.83 2.18 33.73
CA SER A 49 -18.84 1.20 34.83
C SER A 49 -17.47 0.66 35.21
N THR A 50 -16.48 0.65 34.31
CA THR A 50 -15.14 0.13 34.63
C THR A 50 -14.04 0.90 33.89
N GLN A 51 -13.37 1.81 34.60
CA GLN A 51 -11.95 2.12 34.33
C GLN A 51 -11.13 0.86 34.61
N SER A 52 -11.24 -0.17 33.75
CA SER A 52 -10.36 -1.33 33.85
C SER A 52 -9.15 -1.10 32.97
N GLN A 53 -8.02 -0.89 33.64
CA GLN A 53 -6.69 -1.23 33.14
C GLN A 53 -6.69 -2.72 32.75
N GLY A 54 -7.26 -3.03 31.59
CA GLY A 54 -7.46 -4.37 31.08
C GLY A 54 -6.56 -4.63 29.89
N THR A 55 -6.15 -5.90 29.72
CA THR A 55 -5.32 -6.40 28.62
C THR A 55 -5.66 -5.72 27.29
N PRO A 56 -4.67 -5.24 26.51
CA PRO A 56 -4.95 -4.50 25.29
C PRO A 56 -5.84 -5.34 24.35
N PRO A 57 -6.79 -4.69 23.65
CA PRO A 57 -7.63 -5.33 22.64
C PRO A 57 -6.81 -6.12 21.64
N LEU A 58 -7.43 -7.15 21.06
CA LEU A 58 -6.77 -8.05 20.11
C LEU A 58 -6.18 -7.28 18.92
N VAL A 59 -6.88 -6.22 18.48
CA VAL A 59 -6.42 -5.31 17.43
C VAL A 59 -5.07 -4.68 17.79
N GLN A 60 -4.93 -4.15 19.01
CA GLN A 60 -3.68 -3.57 19.49
C GLN A 60 -2.61 -4.64 19.71
N ARG A 61 -2.99 -5.77 20.32
CA ARG A 61 -2.03 -6.84 20.63
C ARG A 61 -1.38 -7.45 19.39
N HIS A 62 -2.15 -7.57 18.31
CA HIS A 62 -1.69 -8.18 17.06
C HIS A 62 -1.40 -7.15 15.97
N ASN A 63 -1.41 -5.85 16.29
CA ASN A 63 -1.23 -4.76 15.32
C ASN A 63 -2.09 -4.95 14.05
N ILE A 64 -3.35 -5.37 14.23
CA ILE A 64 -4.27 -5.59 13.12
C ILE A 64 -4.72 -4.22 12.63
N LYS A 65 -4.22 -3.79 11.47
CA LYS A 65 -4.55 -2.47 10.89
C LYS A 65 -5.79 -2.50 10.00
N THR A 66 -6.16 -3.68 9.49
CA THR A 66 -7.29 -3.87 8.59
C THR A 66 -8.04 -5.15 8.91
N ILE A 67 -9.37 -5.10 8.79
CA ILE A 67 -10.23 -6.29 8.90
C ILE A 67 -10.21 -7.02 7.56
N THR A 68 -9.90 -8.31 7.60
CA THR A 68 -9.91 -9.16 6.39
C THR A 68 -11.22 -9.95 6.26
N ALA A 69 -11.46 -10.51 5.07
CA ALA A 69 -12.63 -11.34 4.79
C ALA A 69 -12.70 -12.56 5.72
N GLU A 70 -11.56 -13.17 6.03
CA GLU A 70 -11.40 -14.31 6.90
C GLU A 70 -11.83 -13.99 8.33
N HIS A 71 -11.49 -12.80 8.84
CA HIS A 71 -11.94 -12.33 10.15
C HIS A 71 -13.47 -12.21 10.20
N LEU A 72 -14.10 -11.65 9.17
CA LEU A 72 -15.56 -11.55 9.10
C LEU A 72 -16.23 -12.92 9.05
N VAL A 73 -15.70 -13.85 8.25
CA VAL A 73 -16.24 -15.21 8.12
C VAL A 73 -16.07 -15.97 9.43
N TYR A 74 -14.92 -15.85 10.08
CA TYR A 74 -14.67 -16.44 11.39
C TYR A 74 -15.69 -15.96 12.43
N VAL A 75 -15.89 -14.64 12.54
CA VAL A 75 -16.87 -14.07 13.46
C VAL A 75 -18.31 -14.47 13.10
N ALA A 76 -18.64 -14.57 11.82
CA ALA A 76 -19.95 -15.07 11.40
C ALA A 76 -20.20 -16.51 11.85
N CYS A 77 -19.18 -17.38 11.79
CA CYS A 77 -19.28 -18.74 12.29
C CYS A 77 -19.44 -18.77 13.82
N LEU A 78 -18.70 -17.93 14.56
CA LEU A 78 -18.84 -17.77 16.01
C LEU A 78 -20.23 -17.24 16.39
N ALA A 79 -20.72 -16.22 15.69
CA ALA A 79 -22.04 -15.63 15.91
C ALA A 79 -23.16 -16.66 15.70
N ARG A 80 -23.04 -17.52 14.68
CA ARG A 80 -23.98 -18.64 14.51
C ARG A 80 -23.91 -19.61 15.67
N PHE A 81 -22.71 -19.99 16.11
CA PHE A 81 -22.55 -20.89 17.25
C PHE A 81 -23.15 -20.30 18.54
N LEU A 82 -22.95 -19.01 18.78
CA LEU A 82 -23.56 -18.29 19.90
C LEU A 82 -25.09 -18.33 19.88
N LEU A 83 -25.69 -18.28 18.69
CA LEU A 83 -27.14 -18.38 18.49
C LEU A 83 -27.64 -19.84 18.44
N SER A 84 -26.75 -20.82 18.44
CA SER A 84 -27.10 -22.23 18.44
C SER A 84 -27.31 -22.74 19.87
N SER A 85 -28.13 -23.78 20.02
CA SER A 85 -28.27 -24.49 21.30
C SER A 85 -27.15 -25.50 21.56
N ALA A 86 -26.10 -25.52 20.73
CA ALA A 86 -25.03 -26.49 20.85
C ALA A 86 -24.15 -26.15 22.06
N PRO A 87 -23.88 -27.11 22.97
CA PRO A 87 -23.15 -26.83 24.21
C PRO A 87 -21.64 -26.63 23.99
N ARG A 88 -21.11 -27.05 22.84
CA ARG A 88 -19.68 -26.94 22.49
C ARG A 88 -19.54 -26.76 20.98
N TRP A 89 -18.50 -26.03 20.59
CA TRP A 89 -18.13 -25.87 19.18
C TRP A 89 -17.84 -27.24 18.55
N LYS A 90 -18.41 -27.48 17.38
CA LYS A 90 -18.20 -28.69 16.58
C LYS A 90 -18.24 -28.33 15.10
N ASP A 91 -17.42 -29.01 14.30
CA ASP A 91 -17.38 -28.82 12.84
C ASP A 91 -18.70 -29.19 12.16
N ARG A 92 -19.43 -30.14 12.77
CA ARG A 92 -20.76 -30.55 12.34
C ARG A 92 -21.74 -30.46 13.49
N ASP A 93 -22.78 -29.67 13.28
CA ASP A 93 -23.87 -29.45 14.23
C ASP A 93 -25.19 -29.84 13.54
N GLY A 94 -25.54 -31.13 13.66
CA GLY A 94 -26.66 -31.74 12.95
C GLY A 94 -26.49 -31.71 11.42
N PRO A 95 -27.43 -31.09 10.67
CA PRO A 95 -27.33 -30.93 9.22
C PRO A 95 -26.39 -29.78 8.80
N TRP A 96 -25.90 -28.97 9.73
CA TRP A 96 -25.02 -27.86 9.43
C TRP A 96 -23.55 -28.28 9.51
N VAL A 97 -22.77 -27.87 8.50
CA VAL A 97 -21.33 -28.08 8.42
C VAL A 97 -20.65 -26.72 8.39
N GLY A 98 -19.82 -26.44 9.39
CA GLY A 98 -19.19 -25.14 9.56
C GLY A 98 -18.23 -24.79 8.43
N LYS A 99 -17.49 -25.79 7.94
CA LYS A 99 -16.60 -25.63 6.79
C LYS A 99 -17.36 -25.20 5.54
N GLU A 100 -18.46 -25.86 5.20
CA GLU A 100 -19.25 -25.51 4.01
C GLU A 100 -19.86 -24.11 4.13
N PHE A 101 -20.27 -23.72 5.33
CA PHE A 101 -20.75 -22.37 5.59
C PHE A 101 -19.64 -21.34 5.38
N ALA A 102 -18.49 -21.50 6.02
CA ALA A 102 -17.34 -20.62 5.86
C ALA A 102 -16.88 -20.53 4.40
N ASP A 103 -16.73 -21.67 3.73
CA ASP A 103 -16.34 -21.76 2.32
C ASP A 103 -17.35 -21.02 1.43
N SER A 104 -18.65 -21.10 1.72
CA SER A 104 -19.68 -20.39 0.96
C SER A 104 -19.61 -18.88 1.12
N LEU A 105 -19.27 -18.39 2.32
CA LEU A 105 -19.09 -16.97 2.61
C LEU A 105 -17.84 -16.42 1.91
N LEU A 106 -16.71 -17.12 2.04
CA LEU A 106 -15.45 -16.76 1.38
C LEU A 106 -15.59 -16.78 -0.13
N HIS A 107 -16.23 -17.80 -0.71
CA HIS A 107 -16.51 -17.84 -2.15
C HIS A 107 -17.31 -16.62 -2.63
N LEU A 108 -18.25 -16.12 -1.84
CA LEU A 108 -19.00 -14.93 -2.21
C LEU A 108 -18.11 -13.68 -2.18
N LEU A 109 -17.31 -13.51 -1.12
CA LEU A 109 -16.43 -12.36 -0.95
C LEU A 109 -15.36 -12.32 -2.05
N TYR A 110 -14.62 -13.41 -2.26
CA TYR A 110 -13.55 -13.41 -3.28
C TYR A 110 -14.07 -13.37 -4.72
N ARG A 111 -15.28 -13.87 -4.99
CA ARG A 111 -15.86 -13.80 -6.34
C ARG A 111 -16.26 -12.37 -6.74
N ASN A 112 -16.47 -11.49 -5.77
CA ASN A 112 -16.80 -10.09 -6.02
C ASN A 112 -15.90 -9.19 -5.17
N THR A 113 -14.72 -8.89 -5.70
CA THR A 113 -13.70 -8.07 -5.06
C THR A 113 -14.22 -6.67 -4.71
N ASP A 114 -15.05 -6.07 -5.56
CA ASP A 114 -15.62 -4.74 -5.31
C ASP A 114 -16.53 -4.75 -4.08
N PHE A 115 -17.42 -5.74 -3.99
CA PHE A 115 -18.31 -5.93 -2.84
C PHE A 115 -17.54 -6.28 -1.57
N MET A 116 -16.49 -7.09 -1.68
CA MET A 116 -15.62 -7.40 -0.56
C MET A 116 -14.95 -6.12 -0.04
N ASN A 117 -14.28 -5.36 -0.90
CA ASN A 117 -13.58 -4.13 -0.52
C ASN A 117 -14.53 -3.10 0.08
N GLU A 118 -15.73 -2.92 -0.49
CA GLU A 118 -16.76 -2.03 0.07
C GLU A 118 -17.23 -2.50 1.46
N THR A 119 -17.30 -3.82 1.67
CA THR A 119 -17.68 -4.39 2.96
C THR A 119 -16.57 -4.20 4.00
N LEU A 120 -15.31 -4.50 3.63
CA LEU A 120 -14.15 -4.36 4.51
C LEU A 120 -13.90 -2.90 4.89
N ASP A 121 -13.91 -1.98 3.93
CA ASP A 121 -13.76 -0.54 4.18
C ASP A 121 -14.85 0.01 5.11
N TRP A 122 -16.09 -0.50 5.00
CA TRP A 122 -17.13 -0.14 5.96
C TRP A 122 -16.84 -0.66 7.36
N TYR A 123 -16.33 -1.88 7.50
CA TYR A 123 -15.94 -2.42 8.81
C TYR A 123 -14.74 -1.68 9.41
N ASP A 124 -13.71 -1.40 8.61
CA ASP A 124 -12.54 -0.66 9.06
C ASP A 124 -12.93 0.73 9.56
N LYS A 125 -13.80 1.44 8.84
CA LYS A 125 -14.36 2.72 9.29
C LYS A 125 -15.13 2.62 10.61
N GLN A 126 -15.75 1.49 10.92
CA GLN A 126 -16.54 1.34 12.16
C GLN A 126 -15.69 0.87 13.34
N VAL A 127 -14.59 0.16 13.06
CA VAL A 127 -13.67 -0.38 14.06
C VAL A 127 -12.60 0.65 14.45
N PHE A 128 -11.97 1.29 13.46
CA PHE A 128 -10.76 2.11 13.69
C PHE A 128 -11.03 3.61 13.87
N LYS A 129 -11.99 4.19 13.14
CA LYS A 129 -12.20 5.67 13.01
C LYS A 129 -12.37 6.45 14.33
N ASN A 130 -12.63 5.78 15.45
CA ASN A 130 -12.93 6.40 16.73
C ASN A 130 -12.19 5.79 17.93
N ARG A 131 -11.22 4.88 17.71
CA ARG A 131 -10.73 4.02 18.81
C ARG A 131 -9.23 3.82 18.90
N PHE A 132 -8.50 4.03 17.81
CA PHE A 132 -7.06 3.82 17.79
C PHE A 132 -6.44 5.06 17.15
N ASP A 133 -5.82 5.90 17.97
CA ASP A 133 -4.96 6.96 17.46
C ASP A 133 -3.68 6.29 16.91
N GLU A 134 -3.36 6.55 15.64
CA GLU A 134 -2.18 5.98 14.95
C GLU A 134 -0.86 6.37 15.61
N ASP A 135 -0.88 7.36 16.49
CA ASP A 135 0.29 8.07 17.00
C ASP A 135 0.91 7.44 18.25
N GLU A 136 0.23 6.48 18.91
CA GLU A 136 0.64 6.02 20.25
C GLU A 136 1.63 4.85 20.24
N TYR A 137 1.73 4.07 19.16
CA TYR A 137 2.68 2.95 19.11
C TYR A 137 3.45 2.91 17.79
N GLY A 138 4.66 3.47 17.83
CA GLY A 138 5.70 3.21 16.84
C GLY A 138 5.79 1.71 16.61
N SER A 139 5.59 1.31 15.36
CA SER A 139 5.59 -0.08 14.95
C SER A 139 7.02 -0.62 14.99
N ASP A 140 7.52 -0.97 16.17
CA ASP A 140 8.83 -1.59 16.42
C ASP A 140 8.95 -3.01 15.81
N CYS A 141 8.10 -3.37 14.85
CA CYS A 141 8.17 -4.67 14.19
C CYS A 141 9.27 -4.65 13.12
N GLU A 142 10.10 -5.69 13.11
CA GLU A 142 11.17 -5.88 12.12
C GLU A 142 10.67 -5.76 10.68
N ALA A 143 9.44 -6.21 10.42
CA ALA A 143 8.81 -6.08 9.10
C ALA A 143 8.61 -4.62 8.66
N ALA A 144 8.30 -3.70 9.59
CA ALA A 144 8.19 -2.28 9.25
C ALA A 144 9.56 -1.65 8.96
N MET A 145 10.60 -2.06 9.68
CA MET A 145 11.97 -1.61 9.39
C MET A 145 12.45 -2.09 8.02
N LEU A 146 12.21 -3.36 7.68
CA LEU A 146 12.57 -3.91 6.36
C LEU A 146 11.84 -3.22 5.21
N LEU A 147 10.56 -2.91 5.36
CA LEU A 147 9.80 -2.20 4.32
C LEU A 147 10.29 -0.75 4.15
N ALA A 148 10.64 -0.07 5.24
CA ALA A 148 11.23 1.26 5.17
C ALA A 148 12.60 1.23 4.49
N GLU A 149 13.44 0.24 4.79
CA GLU A 149 14.73 0.02 4.10
C GLU A 149 14.52 -0.24 2.60
N GLU A 150 13.55 -1.06 2.21
CA GLU A 150 13.22 -1.31 0.79
C GLU A 150 12.74 -0.05 0.05
N GLU A 151 11.91 0.78 0.70
CA GLU A 151 11.45 2.06 0.14
C GLU A 151 12.62 3.04 -0.06
N GLU A 152 13.50 3.16 0.93
CA GLU A 152 14.71 4.01 0.84
C GLU A 152 15.67 3.53 -0.25
N GLU A 153 15.89 2.22 -0.41
CA GLU A 153 16.72 1.66 -1.48
C GLU A 153 16.15 1.98 -2.87
N TYR A 154 14.83 1.89 -3.03
CA TYR A 154 14.17 2.22 -4.29
C TYR A 154 14.34 3.71 -4.65
N GLU A 155 14.15 4.61 -3.69
CA GLU A 155 14.34 6.05 -3.88
C GLU A 155 15.78 6.39 -4.25
N GLN A 156 16.76 5.76 -3.58
CA GLN A 156 18.18 5.93 -3.87
C GLN A 156 18.53 5.43 -5.28
N GLU A 157 17.99 4.29 -5.70
CA GLU A 157 18.18 3.81 -7.07
C GLU A 157 17.62 4.77 -8.11
N GLU A 158 16.44 5.34 -7.85
CA GLU A 158 15.78 6.27 -8.76
C GLU A 158 16.59 7.57 -8.88
N GLN A 159 17.08 8.11 -7.77
CA GLN A 159 17.98 9.27 -7.75
C GLN A 159 19.27 8.99 -8.51
N ARG A 160 19.91 7.82 -8.31
CA ARG A 160 21.12 7.44 -9.05
C ARG A 160 20.88 7.32 -10.55
N LYS A 161 19.74 6.78 -10.97
CA LYS A 161 19.34 6.70 -12.39
C LYS A 161 19.14 8.10 -12.98
N TYR A 162 18.49 8.99 -12.22
CA TYR A 162 18.26 10.37 -12.63
C TYR A 162 19.58 11.16 -12.78
N GLU A 163 20.48 11.06 -11.80
CA GLU A 163 21.79 11.71 -11.83
C GLU A 163 22.68 11.20 -12.96
N ALA A 164 22.70 9.87 -13.19
CA ALA A 164 23.44 9.27 -14.29
C ALA A 164 22.91 9.75 -15.65
N ALA A 165 21.58 9.86 -15.81
CA ALA A 165 20.95 10.40 -17.00
C ALA A 165 21.30 11.88 -17.21
N HIS A 166 21.29 12.68 -16.14
CA HIS A 166 21.66 14.09 -16.19
C HIS A 166 23.14 14.27 -16.56
N ALA A 167 24.04 13.52 -15.92
CA ALA A 167 25.47 13.56 -16.22
C ALA A 167 25.78 13.09 -17.66
N ALA A 168 25.09 12.06 -18.16
CA ALA A 168 25.23 11.62 -19.54
C ALA A 168 24.75 12.69 -20.54
N ARG A 169 23.67 13.40 -20.21
CA ARG A 169 23.15 14.51 -21.02
C ARG A 169 24.12 15.69 -21.06
N GLU A 170 24.71 16.05 -19.92
CA GLU A 170 25.70 17.13 -19.85
C GLU A 170 27.00 16.76 -20.58
N LYS A 171 27.53 15.54 -20.42
CA LYS A 171 28.69 15.07 -21.19
C LYS A 171 28.44 15.08 -22.71
N ARG A 172 27.23 14.71 -23.16
CA ARG A 172 26.85 14.79 -24.58
C ARG A 172 26.82 16.22 -25.09
N LYS A 173 26.32 17.17 -24.30
CA LYS A 173 26.34 18.59 -24.67
C LYS A 173 27.77 19.13 -24.72
N GLN A 174 28.61 18.79 -23.75
CA GLN A 174 30.01 19.20 -23.71
C GLN A 174 30.82 18.63 -24.87
N ALA A 175 30.62 17.35 -25.21
CA ALA A 175 31.24 16.74 -26.38
C ALA A 175 30.78 17.39 -27.70
N ARG A 176 29.50 17.78 -27.79
CA ARG A 176 28.97 18.52 -28.94
C ARG A 176 29.56 19.92 -29.04
N ALA A 177 29.69 20.63 -27.91
CA ALA A 177 30.32 21.95 -27.86
C ALA A 177 31.82 21.89 -28.21
N ALA A 178 32.54 20.89 -27.71
CA ALA A 178 33.96 20.68 -28.05
C ALA A 178 34.17 20.34 -29.53
N ALA A 179 33.27 19.54 -30.12
CA ALA A 179 33.30 19.23 -31.55
C ALA A 179 32.95 20.45 -32.43
N GLU A 180 32.01 21.30 -32.00
CA GLU A 180 31.69 22.56 -32.69
C GLU A 180 32.87 23.56 -32.59
N GLU A 181 33.58 23.60 -31.47
CA GLU A 181 34.79 24.42 -31.29
C GLU A 181 35.98 23.92 -32.13
N GLU A 182 36.18 22.59 -32.21
CA GLU A 182 37.20 21.97 -33.07
C GLU A 182 36.90 22.20 -34.55
N GLN A 183 35.63 22.12 -34.96
CA GLN A 183 35.20 22.48 -36.33
C GLN A 183 35.41 23.96 -36.64
N ALA A 184 35.14 24.87 -35.69
CA ALA A 184 35.40 26.29 -35.86
C ALA A 184 36.90 26.61 -35.98
N ARG A 185 37.75 25.87 -35.26
CA ARG A 185 39.21 26.01 -35.34
C ARG A 185 39.78 25.48 -36.64
N ALA A 186 39.28 24.35 -37.14
CA ALA A 186 39.66 23.81 -38.45
C ALA A 186 39.23 24.71 -39.62
N ALA A 187 38.06 25.37 -39.51
CA ALA A 187 37.62 26.35 -40.50
C ALA A 187 38.46 27.64 -40.50
N ALA A 188 39.15 27.96 -39.39
CA ALA A 188 40.07 29.10 -39.30
C ALA A 188 41.48 28.78 -39.85
N GLU A 189 41.87 27.51 -39.94
CA GLU A 189 43.15 27.09 -40.54
C GLU A 189 43.09 27.00 -42.09
N ASP A 190 41.89 26.95 -42.70
CA ASP A 190 41.71 26.87 -44.16
C ASP A 190 41.54 28.26 -44.85
N ASP A 191 41.58 29.37 -44.09
CA ASP A 191 41.47 30.77 -44.58
C ASP A 191 42.80 31.56 -44.46
N ALA A 192 43.94 30.88 -44.35
CA ALA A 192 45.24 31.54 -44.41
C ALA A 192 45.59 31.92 -45.87
N PRO A 193 45.78 33.22 -46.20
CA PRO A 193 46.10 33.63 -47.56
C PRO A 193 47.48 33.11 -47.97
N PRO A 194 47.69 32.74 -49.25
CA PRO A 194 48.99 32.29 -49.72
C PRO A 194 50.01 33.42 -49.54
N ALA A 195 51.13 33.12 -48.89
CA ALA A 195 52.20 34.07 -48.66
C ALA A 195 52.79 34.54 -50.00
N ASP A 196 52.59 35.82 -50.33
CA ASP A 196 53.27 36.50 -51.41
C ASP A 196 54.77 36.60 -51.09
N ASN A 197 55.58 35.90 -51.87
CA ASN A 197 57.03 35.95 -51.81
C ASN A 197 57.50 37.10 -52.70
N GLU A 198 57.54 38.33 -52.16
CA GLU A 198 58.15 39.48 -52.84
C GLU A 198 59.66 39.56 -52.57
N GLN A 199 60.37 39.68 -53.69
CA GLN A 199 61.80 39.88 -53.85
C GLN A 199 62.27 41.27 -53.39
N GLY A 200 63.53 41.33 -52.94
CA GLY A 200 64.36 42.55 -52.80
C GLY A 200 65.38 42.33 -51.69
N GLY A 201 66.65 41.97 -51.97
CA GLY A 201 67.73 42.89 -52.34
C GLY A 201 68.29 43.54 -51.06
N ASP A 202 69.59 43.56 -50.72
CA ASP A 202 70.79 43.55 -51.54
C ASP A 202 72.06 43.55 -50.63
N LEU A 203 73.21 43.09 -51.17
CA LEU A 203 74.62 43.49 -50.88
C LEU A 203 75.26 43.15 -49.50
N ASP A 204 76.52 42.75 -49.33
CA ASP A 204 77.74 42.51 -50.14
C ASP A 204 78.72 41.70 -49.28
N ASP A 205 79.62 40.90 -49.87
CA ASP A 205 81.08 40.89 -49.59
C ASP A 205 81.79 39.70 -50.26
N ASP A 206 82.22 39.93 -51.51
CA ASP A 206 83.30 39.16 -52.14
C ASP A 206 84.64 39.74 -51.69
N ALA A 207 85.34 39.00 -50.83
CA ALA A 207 86.76 39.20 -50.56
C ALA A 207 87.59 38.40 -51.56
N ASN A 208 88.17 39.07 -52.56
CA ASN A 208 89.41 38.59 -53.16
C ASN A 208 90.32 39.75 -53.61
N SER A 209 91.48 39.82 -52.93
CA SER A 209 92.73 40.54 -53.24
C SER A 209 92.79 42.05 -52.99
#